data_AF-A0A897NCV3-F1
#
_entry.id   AF-A0A897NCV3-F1
#
_cell.length_a   1.000
_cell.length_b   1.000
_cell.length_c   1.000
_cell.angle_alpha   90.00
_cell.angle_beta   90.00
_cell.angle_gamma   90.00
#
_symmetry.space_group_name_H-M   'P 1'
#
loop_
_entity.id
_entity.type
_entity.pdbx_description
1 polymer ?
#
loop_
_entity_poly.entity_id
_entity_poly.type
_entity_poly.pdbx_seq_one_letter_code
_entity_poly.pdbx_strand_id
1 'polypeptide(L)' 'MIESITETLPELLYTVLAGGLTVVGVLAETASMETISGGETAVGLWMAAIGLVALYAGFKLAREKSVLTV' A
#
# COMPACT_ATOMS: atom_id res chain seq x y z
N MET A 1 -3.77 -18.31 25.86
CA MET A 1 -2.61 -18.00 24.99
C MET A 1 -2.88 -18.27 23.51
N ILE A 2 -3.54 -19.38 23.11
CA ILE A 2 -3.91 -19.60 21.70
C ILE A 2 -4.88 -18.53 21.17
N GLU A 3 -5.90 -18.15 21.95
CA GLU A 3 -6.83 -17.06 21.62
C GLU A 3 -6.13 -15.79 21.15
N SER A 4 -5.09 -15.33 21.87
CA SER A 4 -4.36 -14.11 21.56
C SER A 4 -3.59 -14.18 20.24
N ILE A 5 -3.06 -15.36 19.86
CA ILE A 5 -2.40 -15.55 18.55
C ILE A 5 -3.44 -15.48 17.42
N THR A 6 -4.58 -16.15 17.57
CA THR A 6 -5.67 -16.10 16.57
C THR A 6 -6.28 -14.71 16.41
N GLU A 7 -6.30 -13.91 17.48
CA GLU A 7 -6.85 -12.55 17.50
C GLU A 7 -5.89 -11.52 16.89
N THR A 8 -4.58 -11.66 17.14
CA THR A 8 -3.53 -10.75 16.62
C THR A 8 -2.98 -11.14 15.25
N LEU A 9 -3.18 -12.38 14.80
CA LEU A 9 -2.78 -12.83 13.46
C LEU A 9 -3.43 -12.03 12.32
N PRO A 10 -4.76 -11.79 12.29
CA PRO A 10 -5.36 -10.91 11.30
C PRO A 10 -4.85 -9.47 11.40
N GLU A 11 -4.51 -8.99 12.59
CA GLU A 11 -3.87 -7.67 12.79
C GLU A 11 -2.53 -7.52 12.11
N LEU A 12 -1.66 -8.52 12.31
CA LEU A 12 -0.37 -8.57 11.67
C LEU A 12 -0.49 -8.67 10.15
N LEU A 13 -1.42 -9.49 9.65
CA LEU A 13 -1.68 -9.61 8.20
C LEU A 13 -2.13 -8.30 7.59
N TYR A 14 -3.07 -7.59 8.22
CA TYR A 14 -3.52 -6.28 7.73
C TYR A 14 -2.41 -5.23 7.76
N THR A 15 -1.55 -5.26 8.78
CA THR A 15 -0.40 -4.35 8.89
C THR A 15 0.64 -4.63 7.80
N VAL A 16 0.94 -5.91 7.55
CA VAL A 16 1.86 -6.34 6.48
C VAL A 16 1.30 -5.99 5.11
N LEU A 17 0.00 -6.18 4.88
CA LEU A 17 -0.66 -5.78 3.63
C LEU A 17 -0.61 -4.27 3.42
N ALA A 18 -0.94 -3.47 4.45
CA ALA A 18 -0.87 -2.01 4.36
C ALA A 18 0.55 -1.52 4.09
N GLY A 19 1.54 -2.07 4.80
CA GLY A 19 2.95 -1.76 4.57
C GLY A 19 3.43 -2.18 3.18
N GLY A 20 3.07 -3.38 2.74
CA GLY A 20 3.41 -3.90 1.41
C GLY A 20 2.83 -3.04 0.29
N LEU A 21 1.56 -2.65 0.38
CA LEU A 21 0.92 -1.75 -0.58
C LEU A 21 1.59 -0.37 -0.61
N THR A 22 2.03 0.12 0.55
CA THR A 22 2.76 1.39 0.64
C THR A 22 4.12 1.32 -0.04
N VAL A 23 4.89 0.24 0.20
CA VAL A 23 6.19 0.02 -0.45
C VAL A 23 6.02 -0.12 -1.97
N VAL A 24 5.05 -0.91 -2.42
CA VAL A 24 4.73 -1.05 -3.85
C VAL A 24 4.34 0.30 -4.46
N GLY A 25 3.57 1.12 -3.74
CA GLY A 25 3.22 2.46 -4.17
C GLY A 25 4.43 3.36 -4.40
N VAL A 26 5.37 3.38 -3.45
CA VAL A 26 6.62 4.15 -3.56
C VAL A 26 7.49 3.65 -4.72
N LEU A 27 7.62 2.34 -4.89
CA LEU A 27 8.39 1.76 -5.99
C LEU A 27 7.75 2.09 -7.36
N ALA A 28 6.42 2.09 -7.43
CA ALA A 28 5.69 2.47 -8.63
C ALA A 28 5.88 3.95 -8.97
N GLU A 29 5.97 4.85 -7.98
CA GLU A 29 6.32 6.26 -8.21
C GLU A 29 7.76 6.42 -8.73
N THR A 30 8.74 5.72 -8.14
CA THR A 30 10.13 5.81 -8.63
C THR A 30 10.26 5.32 -10.07
N ALA A 31 9.62 4.19 -10.39
CA ALA A 31 9.67 3.63 -11.72
C ALA A 31 8.84 4.43 -12.74
N SER A 32 7.77 5.10 -12.28
CA SER A 32 7.03 6.10 -13.06
C SER A 32 7.93 7.25 -13.47
N MET A 33 8.70 7.82 -12.53
CA MET A 33 9.61 8.92 -12.81
C MET A 33 10.70 8.53 -13.80
N GLU A 34 11.30 7.35 -13.64
CA GLU A 34 12.28 6.82 -14.59
C GLU A 34 11.66 6.62 -15.98
N THR A 35 10.47 6.03 -16.06
CA THR A 35 9.78 5.77 -17.33
C THR A 35 9.37 7.05 -18.05
N ILE A 36 8.89 8.06 -17.33
CA ILE A 36 8.59 9.39 -17.87
C ILE A 36 9.88 10.05 -18.40
N SER A 37 10.98 9.96 -17.64
CA SER A 37 12.27 10.50 -18.06
C SER A 37 12.86 9.78 -19.29
N GLY A 38 12.52 8.50 -19.46
CA GLY A 38 12.87 7.69 -20.62
C GLY A 38 12.03 7.96 -21.87
N GLY A 39 11.00 8.82 -21.77
CA GLY A 39 10.15 9.22 -22.90
C GLY A 39 8.83 8.45 -23.03
N GLU A 40 8.59 7.42 -22.21
CA GLU A 40 7.34 6.65 -22.20
C GLU A 40 6.32 7.22 -21.21
N THR A 41 5.83 8.43 -21.52
CA THR A 41 4.93 9.18 -20.64
C THR A 41 3.62 8.45 -20.31
N ALA A 42 3.03 7.71 -21.25
CA ALA A 42 1.79 6.97 -21.03
C ALA A 42 1.94 5.84 -20.00
N VAL A 43 3.04 5.08 -20.07
CA VAL A 43 3.32 3.97 -19.14
C VAL A 43 3.68 4.52 -17.76
N GLY A 44 4.48 5.58 -17.70
CA GLY A 44 4.80 6.22 -16.42
C GLY A 44 3.58 6.82 -15.71
N LEU A 45 2.63 7.38 -16.46
CA LEU A 45 1.37 7.89 -15.88
C LEU A 45 0.49 6.75 -15.33
N TRP A 46 0.47 5.59 -16.01
CA TRP A 46 -0.23 4.41 -15.54
C TRP A 46 0.38 3.84 -14.26
N MET A 47 1.71 3.82 -14.15
CA MET A 47 2.42 3.39 -12.93
C MET A 47 2.15 4.32 -11.76
N ALA A 48 2.11 5.64 -11.98
CA ALA A 48 1.73 6.60 -10.95
C ALA A 48 0.28 6.39 -10.45
N ALA A 49 -0.66 6.10 -11.36
CA ALA A 49 -2.04 5.79 -10.98
C ALA A 49 -2.13 4.53 -10.12
N ILE A 50 -1.39 3.47 -10.46
CA ILE A 50 -1.31 2.25 -9.63
C ILE A 50 -0.70 2.55 -8.26
N GLY A 51 0.36 3.37 -8.22
CA GLY A 51 0.99 3.78 -6.96
C GLY A 51 0.03 4.52 -6.04
N LEU A 52 -0.75 5.46 -6.58
CA LEU A 52 -1.78 6.19 -5.83
C LEU A 52 -2.89 5.27 -5.30
N VAL A 53 -3.34 4.29 -6.10
CA VAL A 53 -4.35 3.31 -5.66
C VAL A 53 -3.79 2.44 -4.54
N ALA A 54 -2.54 2.00 -4.64
CA ALA A 54 -1.86 1.21 -3.62
C ALA A 54 -1.70 1.99 -2.31
N LEU A 55 -1.30 3.26 -2.38
CA LEU A 55 -1.20 4.15 -1.21
C LEU A 55 -2.57 4.41 -0.58
N TYR A 56 -3.59 4.71 -1.39
CA TYR A 56 -4.95 4.93 -0.90
C TYR A 56 -5.54 3.70 -0.22
N ALA A 57 -5.35 2.52 -0.82
CA ALA A 57 -5.82 1.26 -0.24
C ALA A 57 -5.05 0.93 1.05
N GLY A 58 -3.73 1.15 1.10
CA GLY A 58 -2.95 0.98 2.32
C GLY A 58 -3.39 1.92 3.44
N PHE A 59 -3.66 3.19 3.11
CA PHE A 59 -4.14 4.19 4.06
C PHE A 59 -5.57 3.90 4.56
N LYS A 60 -6.46 3.48 3.66
CA LYS A 60 -7.82 3.08 4.00
C LYS A 60 -7.81 1.88 4.97
N LEU A 61 -6.98 0.89 4.67
CA LEU A 61 -6.82 -0.32 5.51
C LEU A 61 -6.29 0.01 6.90
N ALA A 62 -5.29 0.90 6.98
CA ALA A 62 -4.78 1.41 8.24
C ALA A 62 -5.85 2.18 9.04
N ARG A 63 -6.66 3.00 8.36
CA ARG A 63 -7.75 3.77 8.99
C ARG A 63 -8.86 2.90 9.54
N GLU A 64 -9.34 1.91 8.79
CA GLU A 64 -10.40 1.01 9.25
C GLU A 64 -10.02 0.28 10.54
N LYS A 65 -8.73 -0.07 10.72
CA LYS A 65 -8.26 -0.60 12.00
C LYS A 65 -8.14 0.44 13.12
N SER A 66 -7.76 1.67 12.80
CA SER A 66 -7.63 2.74 13.82
C SER A 66 -8.96 3.22 14.41
N VAL A 67 -10.10 3.03 13.71
CA VAL A 67 -11.43 3.43 14.21
C VAL A 67 -11.99 2.45 15.26
N LEU A 68 -11.44 1.24 15.37
CA LEU A 68 -11.82 0.25 16.39
C LEU A 68 -11.06 0.42 17.72
N THR A 69 -10.24 1.46 17.87
CA THR A 69 -9.41 1.73 19.05
C THR A 69 -9.82 3.00 19.83
N VAL A 70 -11.12 3.34 19.82
CA VAL A 70 -11.72 4.34 20.73
C VAL A 70 -12.88 3.70 21.50
#